data_AF-A0A918P6J4-F1
#
_entry.id   AF-A0A918P6J4-F1
#
_cell.length_a   1.000
_cell.length_b   1.000
_cell.length_c   1.000
_cell.angle_alpha   90.00
_cell.angle_beta   90.00
_cell.angle_gamma   90.00
#
_symmetry.space_group_name_H-M   'P 1'
#
loop_
_entity.id
_entity.type
_entity.pdbx_description
1 polymer ?
#
loop_
_entity_poly.entity_id
_entity_poly.type
_entity_poly.pdbx_seq_one_letter_code
_entity_poly.pdbx_strand_id
1 'polypeptide(L)' 'MFGQVMARIAGQFRRVEPRAAARAYLLGLLSPVERKNCWQPAEQAGHARPGPMQRLLRYAR' A
#
# COMPACT_ATOMS: atom_id res chain seq x y z
N MET A 1 16.98 -0.48 0.43
CA MET A 1 16.38 -0.47 -0.92
C MET A 1 14.90 -0.03 -0.89
N PHE A 2 13.99 -0.73 -0.21
CA PHE A 2 12.56 -0.38 -0.16
C PHE A 2 12.28 1.05 0.35
N GLY A 3 12.98 1.48 1.41
CA GLY A 3 12.83 2.85 1.95
C GLY A 3 13.18 3.97 0.95
N GLN A 4 14.13 3.72 0.04
CA GLN A 4 14.53 4.70 -0.99
C GLN A 4 13.45 4.84 -2.06
N VAL A 5 12.82 3.73 -2.46
CA VAL A 5 11.65 3.76 -3.36
C VAL A 5 10.51 4.54 -2.71
N MET A 6 10.23 4.26 -1.43
CA MET A 6 9.20 4.99 -0.68
C MET A 6 9.51 6.48 -0.50
N ALA A 7 10.78 6.87 -0.43
CA ALA A 7 11.21 8.26 -0.41
C ALA A 7 11.02 8.94 -1.78
N ARG A 8 11.36 8.23 -2.87
CA ARG A 8 11.22 8.75 -4.24
C ARG A 8 9.76 9.04 -4.61
N ILE A 9 8.82 8.21 -4.17
CA ILE A 9 7.39 8.39 -4.43
C ILE A 9 6.68 9.25 -3.38
N ALA A 10 7.38 9.70 -2.32
CA ALA A 10 6.76 10.42 -1.21
C ALA A 10 6.02 11.69 -1.64
N GLY A 11 6.57 12.41 -2.63
CA GLY A 11 5.98 13.64 -3.16
C GLY A 11 4.64 13.45 -3.88
N GLN A 12 4.29 12.22 -4.28
CA GLN A 12 3.00 11.92 -4.90
C GLN A 12 1.85 11.90 -3.88
N PHE A 13 2.16 11.84 -2.59
CA PHE A 13 1.17 11.74 -1.53
C PHE A 13 1.10 13.04 -0.73
N ARG A 14 -0.03 13.75 -0.87
CA ARG A 14 -0.33 14.95 -0.07
C ARG A 14 -0.67 14.66 1.39
N ARG A 15 -0.99 13.40 1.72
CA ARG A 15 -1.43 12.97 3.04
C ARG A 15 -0.68 11.71 3.49
N VAL A 16 -0.60 11.50 4.80
CA VAL A 16 0.14 10.38 5.39
C VAL A 16 -0.59 9.05 5.23
N GLU A 17 -1.92 9.04 5.25
CA GLU A 17 -2.73 7.82 5.20
C GLU A 17 -2.64 7.11 3.84
N PRO A 18 -2.76 7.80 2.68
CA PRO A 18 -2.53 7.18 1.37
C PRO A 18 -1.09 6.68 1.19
N ARG A 19 -0.11 7.40 1.75
CA ARG A 19 1.30 6.99 1.71
C ARG A 19 1.53 5.71 2.54
N ALA A 20 0.91 5.61 3.71
CA ALA A 20 0.95 4.42 4.55
C ALA A 20 0.27 3.23 3.84
N ALA A 21 -0.89 3.46 3.20
CA ALA A 21 -1.57 2.44 2.41
C ALA A 21 -0.72 1.95 1.22
N ALA A 22 -0.03 2.85 0.51
CA ALA A 22 0.87 2.50 -0.58
C ALA A 22 2.07 1.68 -0.11
N ARG A 23 2.66 2.06 1.03
CA ARG A 23 3.75 1.28 1.67
C ARG A 23 3.28 -0.13 2.00
N ALA A 24 2.14 -0.26 2.68
CA ALA A 24 1.56 -1.54 3.04
C ALA A 24 1.25 -2.41 1.81
N TYR A 25 0.66 -1.80 0.79
CA TYR A 25 0.35 -2.47 -0.47
C TYR A 25 1.61 -3.02 -1.15
N LEU A 26 2.67 -2.22 -1.28
CA LEU A 26 3.93 -2.65 -1.88
C LEU A 26 4.62 -3.76 -1.05
N LEU A 27 4.58 -3.67 0.28
CA LEU A 27 5.09 -4.74 1.14
C LEU A 27 4.33 -6.05 0.92
N GLY A 28 3.01 -6.01 0.79
CA GLY A 28 2.22 -7.20 0.48
C GLY A 28 2.49 -7.76 -0.91
N LEU A 29 2.71 -6.91 -1.93
CA LEU A 29 3.06 -7.37 -3.28
C LEU A 29 4.44 -8.07 -3.36
N LEU A 30 5.38 -7.61 -2.52
CA LEU A 30 6.74 -8.15 -2.43
C LEU A 30 6.85 -9.31 -1.43
N SER A 31 5.78 -9.60 -0.68
CA SER A 31 5.71 -10.74 0.22
C SER A 31 5.60 -12.05 -0.57
N PRO A 32 5.95 -13.20 0.04
CA PRO A 32 5.83 -14.51 -0.59
C PRO A 32 4.38 -15.01 -0.72
N VAL A 33 3.38 -14.14 -0.49
CA VAL A 33 1.98 -14.52 -0.51
C VAL A 33 1.53 -14.82 -1.95
N GLU A 34 0.90 -15.99 -2.12
CA GLU A 34 0.49 -16.55 -3.42
C GLU A 34 -0.60 -15.72 -4.12
N ARG A 35 -1.55 -15.17 -3.36
CA ARG A 35 -2.54 -14.21 -3.86
C ARG A 35 -2.07 -12.78 -3.54
N LYS A 36 -2.29 -11.88 -4.48
CA LYS A 36 -1.87 -10.47 -4.39
C LYS A 36 -3.08 -9.54 -4.57
N ASN A 37 -4.17 -9.87 -3.89
CA ASN A 37 -5.36 -9.02 -3.88
C ASN A 37 -5.23 -7.95 -2.78
N CYS A 38 -6.08 -6.92 -2.77
CA CYS A 38 -6.04 -5.86 -1.74
C CYS A 38 -6.37 -6.35 -0.32
N TRP A 39 -6.73 -7.62 -0.11
CA TRP A 39 -7.05 -8.16 1.21
C TRP A 39 -5.79 -8.52 1.98
N GLN A 40 -4.87 -9.27 1.38
CA GLN A 40 -3.70 -9.76 2.11
C GLN A 40 -2.75 -8.65 2.56
N PRO A 41 -2.46 -7.62 1.75
CA PRO A 41 -1.70 -6.47 2.22
C PRO A 41 -2.49 -5.67 3.27
N ALA A 42 -3.83 -5.67 3.25
CA ALA A 42 -4.64 -4.97 4.23
C ALA A 42 -4.60 -5.67 5.60
N GLU A 43 -4.71 -7.00 5.61
CA GLU A 43 -4.51 -7.82 6.81
C GLU A 43 -3.11 -7.63 7.38
N GLN A 44 -2.08 -7.67 6.53
CA GLN A 44 -0.69 -7.45 6.95
C GLN A 44 -0.47 -6.03 7.51
N ALA A 45 -1.26 -5.05 7.07
CA ALA A 45 -1.23 -3.68 7.57
C ALA A 45 -2.10 -3.45 8.82
N GLY A 46 -2.76 -4.49 9.34
CA GLY A 46 -3.67 -4.38 10.49
C GLY A 46 -5.01 -3.69 10.15
N HIS A 47 -5.38 -3.61 8.88
CA HIS A 47 -6.66 -3.05 8.46
C HIS A 47 -7.75 -4.12 8.50
N ALA A 48 -8.87 -3.81 9.16
CA ALA A 48 -10.05 -4.67 9.19
C ALA A 48 -10.75 -4.85 7.83
N ARG A 49 -10.44 -3.98 6.84
CA ARG A 49 -11.05 -3.99 5.50
C ARG A 49 -10.05 -3.50 4.44
N PRO A 50 -10.15 -3.96 3.18
CA PRO A 50 -9.26 -3.56 2.08
C PRO A 50 -9.51 -2.12 1.56
N GLY A 51 -10.48 -1.40 2.13
CA GLY A 51 -10.94 -0.09 1.66
C GLY A 51 -9.82 0.95 1.44
N PRO A 52 -8.85 1.14 2.35
CA PRO A 52 -7.74 2.06 2.13
C PRO A 52 -6.92 1.74 0.88
N MET A 53 -6.67 0.46 0.60
CA MET A 53 -5.90 0.00 -0.56
C MET A 53 -6.70 0.07 -1.86
N GLN A 54 -7.98 -0.26 -1.80
CA GLN A 54 -8.87 -0.10 -2.94
C GLN A 54 -9.04 1.38 -3.31
N ARG A 55 -9.15 2.28 -2.33
CA ARG A 55 -9.18 3.73 -2.59
C ARG A 55 -7.87 4.21 -3.19
N LEU A 56 -6.73 3.73 -2.68
CA LEU A 56 -5.43 4.02 -3.27
C LEU A 56 -5.42 3.65 -4.76
N LEU A 57 -5.83 2.43 -5.12
CA LEU A 57 -5.79 1.98 -6.52
C LEU A 57 -6.86 2.63 -7.41
N ARG A 58 -8.04 2.95 -6.86
CA ARG A 58 -9.14 3.57 -7.64
C ARG A 58 -8.92 5.05 -7.91
N TYR A 59 -8.23 5.76 -7.00
CA TYR A 59 -8.04 7.21 -7.08
C TYR A 59 -6.58 7.61 -7.33
N ALA A 60 -5.66 6.65 -7.44
CA ALA A 60 -4.34 6.92 -7.99
C ALA A 60 -4.50 7.39 -9.44
N ARG A 61 -3.96 8.57 -9.74
CA ARG A 61 -3.86 9.15 -11.08
C ARG A 61 -2.40 9.27 -11.47
#